data_AF-A0A975QJR4-F1
#
_entry.id   AF-A0A975QJR4-F1
#
_cell.length_a   1.000
_cell.length_b   1.000
_cell.length_c   1.000
_cell.angle_alpha   90.00
_cell.angle_beta   90.00
_cell.angle_gamma   90.00
#
_symmetry.space_group_name_H-M   'P 1'
#
loop_
_entity.id
_entity.type
_entity.pdbx_description
1 polymer ?
#
loop_
_entity_poly.entity_id
_entity_poly.type
_entity_poly.pdbx_seq_one_letter_code
_entity_poly.pdbx_strand_id
1 'polypeptide(L)' 'MTPAGHLAELVRVLTAHGHRPYGRVLHEAANGVSTVSVCVPGLERFFAVTSGQCVVPGPRARAHMTRAAN' A
#
# COMPACT_ATOMS: atom_id res chain seq x y z
N MET A 1 -15.42 14.89 -6.75
CA MET A 1 -15.24 13.44 -6.50
C MET A 1 -15.50 13.21 -5.02
N THR A 2 -16.40 12.29 -4.65
CA THR A 2 -16.70 11.98 -3.24
C THR A 2 -15.72 10.93 -2.70
N PRO A 3 -15.55 10.78 -1.37
CA PRO A 3 -14.74 9.70 -0.80
C PRO A 3 -15.16 8.31 -1.31
N ALA A 4 -16.46 8.06 -1.42
CA ALA A 4 -17.00 6.82 -1.98
C ALA A 4 -16.62 6.64 -3.46
N GLY A 5 -16.68 7.71 -4.26
CA GLY A 5 -16.26 7.68 -5.66
C GLY A 5 -14.77 7.40 -5.84
N HIS A 6 -13.92 7.97 -4.97
CA HIS A 6 -12.49 7.70 -4.97
C HIS A 6 -12.20 6.23 -4.62
N LEU A 7 -12.87 5.68 -3.59
CA LEU A 7 -12.70 4.28 -3.20
C LEU A 7 -13.12 3.34 -4.34
N ALA A 8 -14.25 3.61 -5.00
CA ALA A 8 -14.71 2.82 -6.14
C ALA A 8 -13.69 2.82 -7.28
N GLU A 9 -13.13 3.98 -7.61
CA GLU A 9 -12.11 4.11 -8.65
C GLU A 9 -10.80 3.39 -8.28
N LEU A 10 -10.34 3.51 -7.03
CA LEU A 10 -9.16 2.81 -6.54
C LEU A 10 -9.33 1.28 -6.64
N VAL A 11 -10.48 0.75 -6.22
CA VAL A 11 -10.80 -0.68 -6.33
C VAL A 11 -10.81 -1.12 -7.79
N ARG A 12 -11.39 -0.31 -8.69
CA ARG A 12 -11.40 -0.56 -10.13
C ARG A 12 -9.98 -0.67 -10.70
N VAL A 13 -9.11 0.28 -10.38
CA VAL A 13 -7.71 0.31 -10.84
C VAL A 13 -6.94 -0.91 -10.30
N LEU A 14 -7.02 -1.19 -9.01
CA LEU A 14 -6.35 -2.36 -8.42
C LEU A 14 -6.79 -3.67 -9.07
N THR A 15 -8.10 -3.83 -9.29
CA THR A 15 -8.67 -5.02 -9.93
C THR A 15 -8.19 -5.16 -11.37
N ALA A 16 -8.13 -4.06 -12.13
CA ALA A 16 -7.61 -4.05 -13.50
C ALA A 16 -6.14 -4.48 -13.59
N HIS A 17 -5.36 -4.29 -12.53
CA HIS A 17 -3.97 -4.75 -12.41
C HIS A 17 -3.82 -6.15 -11.77
N GLY A 18 -4.92 -6.89 -11.58
CA GLY A 18 -4.89 -8.25 -11.03
C GLY A 18 -4.76 -8.32 -9.50
N HIS A 19 -4.91 -7.19 -8.80
CA HIS A 19 -4.92 -7.14 -7.34
C HIS A 19 -6.34 -7.19 -6.80
N ARG A 20 -6.54 -7.93 -5.71
CA ARG A 20 -7.83 -7.98 -5.00
C ARG A 20 -7.70 -7.33 -3.62
N PRO A 21 -8.13 -6.07 -3.44
CA PRO A 21 -8.10 -5.41 -2.14
C PRO A 21 -9.15 -5.99 -1.18
N TYR A 22 -8.79 -6.10 0.09
CA TYR A 22 -9.64 -6.50 1.21
C TYR A 22 -9.62 -5.42 2.27
N GLY A 23 -10.79 -5.10 2.84
CA GLY A 23 -10.93 -4.15 3.94
C GLY A 23 -11.76 -4.74 5.06
N ARG A 24 -11.42 -4.41 6.30
CA ARG A 24 -12.19 -4.77 7.50
C ARG A 24 -12.20 -3.60 8.48
N VAL A 25 -13.38 -3.20 8.94
CA VAL A 25 -13.51 -2.31 10.10
C VAL A 25 -13.09 -3.09 11.34
N LEU A 26 -12.07 -2.58 12.04
CA LEU A 26 -11.56 -3.17 13.27
C LEU A 26 -12.27 -2.61 14.51
N HIS A 27 -12.56 -1.32 14.50
CA HIS A 27 -13.20 -0.63 15.61
C HIS A 27 -13.92 0.64 15.10
N GLU A 28 -15.06 0.95 15.68
CA GLU A 28 -15.74 2.24 15.52
C GLU A 28 -15.92 2.85 16.90
N ALA A 29 -15.33 4.02 17.11
CA ALA A 29 -15.46 4.77 18.35
C ALA A 29 -16.79 5.54 18.36
N ALA A 30 -17.31 5.82 19.56
CA ALA A 30 -18.60 6.51 19.74
C ALA A 30 -18.66 7.92 19.11
N ASN A 31 -17.49 8.52 18.83
CA ASN A 31 -17.37 9.80 18.13
C ASN A 31 -17.42 9.68 16.60
N GLY A 32 -17.70 8.49 16.06
CA GLY A 32 -17.78 8.23 14.62
C GLY A 32 -16.44 7.99 13.93
N VAL A 33 -15.34 7.84 14.67
CA VAL A 33 -14.03 7.49 14.09
C VAL A 33 -13.91 5.97 13.94
N SER A 34 -13.68 5.50 12.71
CA SER A 34 -13.45 4.08 12.43
C SER A 34 -11.98 3.79 12.15
N THR A 35 -11.47 2.72 12.75
CA THR A 35 -10.18 2.11 12.42
C THR A 35 -10.42 0.97 11.43
N VAL A 36 -9.76 1.00 10.29
CA VAL A 36 -9.89 -0.02 9.24
C VAL A 36 -8.55 -0.69 8.96
N SER A 37 -8.57 -2.01 8.77
CA SER A 37 -7.45 -2.77 8.24
C SER A 37 -7.67 -3.01 6.76
N VAL A 38 -6.67 -2.70 5.95
CA VAL A 38 -6.70 -2.92 4.50
C VAL A 38 -5.50 -3.76 4.09
N CYS A 39 -5.76 -4.77 3.26
CA CYS A 39 -4.76 -5.64 2.69
C CYS A 39 -4.97 -5.77 1.18
N VAL A 40 -3.91 -5.62 0.40
CA VAL A 40 -3.93 -5.82 -1.06
C VAL A 40 -2.84 -6.84 -1.40
N PRO A 41 -3.16 -8.14 -1.50
CA PRO A 41 -2.17 -9.16 -1.82
C PRO A 41 -1.49 -8.89 -3.16
N GLY A 42 -0.19 -9.18 -3.22
CA GLY A 42 0.66 -8.89 -4.39
C GLY A 42 1.07 -7.41 -4.51
N LEU A 43 0.50 -6.50 -3.70
CA LEU A 43 1.02 -5.15 -3.54
C LEU A 43 2.09 -5.20 -2.44
N GLU A 44 3.35 -5.14 -2.84
CA GLU A 44 4.47 -5.13 -1.91
C GLU A 44 4.44 -3.83 -1.08
N ARG A 45 4.55 -3.97 0.26
CA ARG A 45 4.77 -2.82 1.16
C ARG A 45 6.24 -2.43 1.09
N PHE A 46 6.55 -1.43 0.26
CA PHE A 46 7.90 -0.85 0.24
C PHE A 46 8.03 0.20 1.33
N PHE A 47 9.02 0.01 2.18
CA PHE A 47 9.57 1.08 3.00
C PHE A 47 10.94 1.42 2.42
N ALA A 48 11.14 2.69 2.07
CA ALA A 48 12.48 3.19 1.83
C ALA A 48 13.19 3.29 3.19
N VAL A 49 14.10 2.36 3.45
CA VAL A 49 14.99 2.44 4.60
C VAL A 49 16.15 3.35 4.22
N THR A 50 16.18 4.56 4.77
CA THR A 50 17.20 5.57 4.44
C THR A 50 18.34 5.62 5.45
N SER A 51 18.17 5.09 6.66
CA SER A 51 19.23 4.95 7.67
C SER A 51 18.86 3.94 8.75
N GLY A 52 19.88 3.41 9.43
CA GLY A 52 19.72 2.78 10.75
C GLY A 52 19.09 1.38 10.81
N GLN A 53 18.79 0.73 9.69
CA GLN A 53 18.31 -0.67 9.69
C GLN A 53 19.09 -1.52 8.69
N CYS A 54 19.59 -2.67 9.14
CA CYS A 54 20.25 -3.65 8.28
C CYS A 54 19.17 -4.48 7.57
N VAL A 55 18.80 -4.06 6.35
CA VAL A 55 17.83 -4.76 5.50
C VAL A 55 18.52 -5.29 4.24
N VAL A 56 18.09 -6.47 3.78
CA VAL A 56 18.55 -7.01 2.49
C VAL A 56 17.72 -6.36 1.37
N PRO A 57 18.34 -5.70 0.38
CA PRO A 57 17.59 -5.02 -0.67
C PRO A 57 16.88 -6.03 -1.57
N GLY A 58 15.56 -5.87 -1.71
CA GLY A 58 14.73 -6.60 -2.67
C GLY A 58 14.95 -6.12 -4.12
N PRO A 59 14.33 -6.79 -5.12
CA PRO A 59 14.59 -6.51 -6.54
C PRO A 59 14.41 -5.05 -6.96
N ARG A 60 13.38 -4.36 -6.47
CA ARG A 60 13.16 -2.93 -6.76
C ARG A 60 14.23 -2.01 -6.16
N ALA A 61 14.67 -2.29 -4.93
CA ALA A 61 15.74 -1.53 -4.28
C ALA A 61 17.07 -1.72 -5.02
N ARG A 62 17.36 -2.95 -5.46
CA ARG A 62 18.54 -3.25 -6.30
C ARG A 62 18.51 -2.47 -7.60
N ALA A 63 17.37 -2.45 -8.31
CA ALA A 63 17.21 -1.68 -9.55
C ALA A 63 17.43 -0.16 -9.33
N HIS A 64 16.98 0.38 -8.21
CA HIS A 64 17.21 1.79 -7.85
C HIS A 64 18.70 2.07 -7.56
N MET A 65 19.38 1.19 -6.81
CA MET A 65 20.80 1.32 -6.51
C MET A 65 21.66 1.31 -7.79
N THR A 66 21.31 0.47 -8.78
CA THR A 66 22.00 0.46 -10.08
C THR A 66 21.82 1.77 -10.85
N ARG A 67 20.65 2.42 -10.76
CA ARG A 67 20.41 3.72 -11.41
C ARG A 67 21.13 4.89 -10.72
N ALA A 68 21.35 4.82 -9.41
CA ALA A 68 22.03 5.88 -8.66
C ALA A 68 23.57 5.82 -8.78
N ALA A 69 24.10 4.69 -9.26
CA ALA A 69 25.55 4.49 -9.46
C ALA A 69 26.05 4.95 -10.84
N ASN A 70 25.14 5.38 -11.72
CA ASN A 70 25.42 5.97 -13.03
C ASN A 70 25.15 7.47 -13.01
#